data_AF-A0A7S1H1W7-F1
#
_entry.id   AF-A0A7S1H1W7-F1
#
_cell.length_a   1.000
_cell.length_b   1.000
_cell.length_c   1.000
_cell.angle_alpha   90.00
_cell.angle_beta   90.00
_cell.angle_gamma   90.00
#
_symmetry.space_group_name_H-M   'P 1'
#
loop_
_entity.id
_entity.type
_entity.pdbx_description
1 polymer ?
#
loop_
_entity_poly.entity_id
_entity_poly.type
_entity_poly.pdbx_seq_one_letter_code
_entity_poly.pdbx_strand_id
1 'polypeptide(L)'
;CLCQENATDIPEVYQRQYDLIKTTLLEKFGLDLYYIDPCEPTNIAMLWLAEEIVENNTVYDDYRVVSRFALASCFLTWYDYNKPWKNKKGWMTSENECKWFGVMCNEKNEVISLSLRNNQLAG
;
A
#
# COMPACT_ATOMS: atom_id res chain seq x y z
N CYS A 1 15.65 5.14 -2.01
CA CYS A 1 14.41 4.41 -2.34
C CYS A 1 14.68 2.91 -2.25
N LEU A 2 13.65 2.10 -1.99
CA LEU A 2 13.74 0.63 -2.18
C LEU A 2 14.02 0.23 -3.64
N CYS A 3 13.98 1.19 -4.58
CA CYS A 3 14.63 1.07 -5.87
C CYS A 3 16.16 1.04 -5.74
N GLN A 4 16.72 -0.11 -5.40
CA GLN A 4 18.11 -0.41 -5.73
C GLN A 4 18.14 -1.00 -7.15
N GLU A 5 18.29 -0.09 -8.12
CA GLU A 5 18.87 -0.29 -9.47
C GLU A 5 18.33 -1.33 -10.45
N ASN A 6 17.12 -1.93 -10.35
CA ASN A 6 16.72 -2.90 -11.40
C ASN A 6 15.23 -3.17 -11.71
N ALA A 7 14.28 -2.42 -11.17
CA ALA A 7 12.86 -2.63 -11.52
C ALA A 7 12.36 -1.52 -12.46
N THR A 8 12.70 -1.60 -13.75
CA THR A 8 12.09 -0.75 -14.78
C THR A 8 10.70 -1.25 -15.19
N ASP A 9 10.42 -2.53 -14.97
CA ASP A 9 9.23 -3.21 -15.46
C ASP A 9 8.54 -4.03 -14.35
N ILE A 10 7.21 -4.01 -14.37
CA ILE A 10 6.36 -4.83 -13.48
C ILE A 10 6.43 -6.28 -13.99
N PRO A 11 6.73 -7.29 -13.13
CA PRO A 11 6.71 -8.68 -13.55
C PRO A 11 5.37 -9.09 -14.15
N GLU A 12 5.40 -9.83 -15.27
CA GLU A 12 4.19 -10.22 -16.03
C GLU A 12 3.12 -10.90 -15.15
N VAL A 13 3.55 -11.65 -14.13
CA VAL A 13 2.68 -12.36 -13.18
C VAL A 13 1.78 -11.39 -12.39
N TYR A 14 2.27 -10.18 -12.09
CA TYR A 14 1.54 -9.18 -11.31
C TYR A 14 0.86 -8.12 -12.17
N GLN A 15 1.22 -8.01 -13.45
CA GLN A 15 0.75 -6.96 -14.35
C GLN A 15 -0.77 -6.88 -14.45
N ARG A 16 -1.45 -8.02 -14.60
CA ARG A 16 -2.91 -8.06 -14.65
C ARG A 16 -3.55 -7.50 -13.37
N GLN A 17 -3.03 -7.89 -12.21
CA GLN A 17 -3.58 -7.45 -10.93
C GLN A 17 -3.29 -5.97 -10.68
N TYR A 18 -2.10 -5.53 -11.07
CA TYR A 18 -1.70 -4.14 -11.03
C TYR A 18 -2.64 -3.24 -11.87
N ASP A 19 -2.96 -3.65 -13.10
CA ASP A 19 -3.87 -2.91 -13.98
C ASP A 19 -5.30 -2.84 -13.43
N LEU A 20 -5.78 -3.91 -12.79
CA LEU A 20 -7.08 -3.93 -12.11
C LEU A 20 -7.10 -2.94 -10.95
N ILE A 21 -6.09 -2.94 -10.09
CA ILE A 21 -5.96 -1.98 -8.97
C ILE A 21 -5.94 -0.55 -9.52
N LYS A 22 -5.13 -0.28 -10.54
CA LYS A 22 -5.04 1.03 -11.19
C LYS A 22 -6.41 1.49 -11.69
N THR A 23 -7.17 0.61 -12.32
CA THR A 23 -8.52 0.89 -12.82
C THR A 23 -9.48 1.19 -11.66
N THR A 24 -9.48 0.37 -10.61
CA THR A 24 -10.29 0.62 -9.41
C THR A 24 -9.99 1.97 -8.77
N LEU A 25 -8.71 2.34 -8.65
CA LEU A 25 -8.30 3.64 -8.09
C LEU A 25 -8.75 4.81 -8.97
N LEU A 26 -8.64 4.68 -10.29
CA LEU A 26 -9.11 5.70 -11.23
C LEU A 26 -10.63 5.86 -11.17
N GLU A 27 -11.39 4.77 -11.24
CA GLU A 27 -12.86 4.80 -11.27
C GLU A 27 -13.47 5.33 -9.97
N LYS A 28 -12.87 4.97 -8.82
CA LYS A 28 -13.43 5.32 -7.51
C LYS A 28 -12.93 6.64 -6.96
N PHE A 29 -11.70 7.06 -7.31
CA PHE A 29 -11.04 8.22 -6.71
C PHE A 29 -10.55 9.26 -7.72
N GLY A 30 -10.67 9.01 -9.02
CA GLY A 30 -10.19 9.92 -10.06
C GLY A 30 -8.67 10.09 -10.06
N LEU A 31 -7.94 9.12 -9.49
CA LEU A 31 -6.48 9.13 -9.47
C LEU A 31 -5.96 8.73 -10.86
N ASP A 32 -5.70 9.72 -11.70
CA ASP A 32 -5.08 9.51 -13.00
C ASP A 32 -3.58 9.29 -12.85
N LEU A 33 -3.23 8.02 -12.72
CA LEU A 33 -1.87 7.53 -12.59
C LEU A 33 -1.23 7.29 -13.97
N TYR A 34 -1.24 8.33 -14.82
CA TYR A 34 -0.79 8.26 -16.21
C TYR A 34 0.71 7.98 -16.34
N TYR A 35 1.51 8.59 -15.45
CA TYR A 35 2.95 8.38 -15.37
C TYR A 35 3.34 8.25 -13.91
N ILE A 36 3.63 7.02 -13.48
CA ILE A 36 4.06 6.76 -12.12
C ILE A 36 5.54 6.44 -12.21
N ASP A 37 6.35 7.25 -11.54
CA ASP A 37 7.76 6.96 -11.38
C ASP A 37 7.87 5.59 -10.70
N PRO A 38 8.66 4.64 -11.23
CA PRO A 38 8.88 3.33 -10.61
C PRO A 38 9.22 3.41 -9.11
N CYS A 39 9.83 4.52 -8.71
CA CYS A 39 10.27 4.81 -7.36
C CYS A 39 9.36 5.72 -6.55
N GLU A 40 8.20 6.10 -7.08
CA GLU A 40 7.18 6.79 -6.32
C GLU A 40 6.59 5.85 -5.24
N PRO A 41 6.40 6.31 -4.00
CA PRO A 41 5.71 5.55 -2.96
C PRO A 41 4.37 4.93 -3.40
N THR A 42 3.59 5.61 -4.25
CA THR A 42 2.31 5.08 -4.73
C THR A 42 2.50 3.94 -5.72
N ASN A 43 3.50 3.99 -6.61
CA ASN A 43 3.83 2.89 -7.52
C ASN A 43 4.22 1.64 -6.72
N ILE A 44 5.11 1.83 -5.76
CA ILE A 44 5.62 0.75 -4.90
C ILE A 44 4.46 0.17 -4.06
N ALA A 45 3.55 1.01 -3.56
CA ALA A 45 2.36 0.57 -2.84
C ALA A 45 1.44 -0.30 -3.70
N MET A 46 1.20 0.09 -4.95
CA MET A 46 0.38 -0.70 -5.87
C MET A 46 1.04 -2.01 -6.27
N LEU A 47 2.34 -1.99 -6.55
CA LEU A 47 3.08 -3.20 -6.86
C LEU A 47 3.03 -4.18 -5.69
N TRP A 48 3.32 -3.70 -4.47
CA TRP A 48 3.21 -4.50 -3.26
C TRP A 48 1.80 -5.09 -3.08
N LEU A 49 0.75 -4.32 -3.34
CA LEU A 49 -0.63 -4.80 -3.24
C LEU A 49 -0.97 -5.84 -4.32
N ALA A 50 -0.46 -5.64 -5.54
CA ALA A 50 -0.63 -6.60 -6.63
C ALA A 50 0.06 -7.93 -6.33
N GLU A 51 1.31 -7.87 -5.87
CA GLU A 51 2.06 -9.03 -5.39
C GLU A 51 1.29 -9.75 -4.27
N GLU A 52 0.85 -9.01 -3.26
CA GLU A 52 0.17 -9.58 -2.10
C GLU A 52 -1.12 -10.31 -2.47
N ILE A 53 -1.91 -9.75 -3.39
CA ILE A 53 -3.15 -10.37 -3.86
C ILE A 53 -2.86 -11.67 -4.63
N VAL A 54 -1.86 -11.64 -5.51
CA VAL A 54 -1.49 -12.78 -6.35
C VAL A 54 -0.88 -13.90 -5.51
N GLU A 55 0.11 -13.59 -4.66
CA GLU A 55 0.85 -14.57 -3.86
C GLU A 55 -0.02 -15.25 -2.79
N ASN A 56 -0.97 -14.51 -2.19
CA ASN A 56 -1.86 -15.08 -1.17
C ASN A 56 -3.16 -15.66 -1.78
N ASN A 57 -3.36 -15.54 -3.10
CA ASN A 57 -4.58 -15.94 -3.81
C ASN A 57 -5.85 -15.38 -3.12
N THR A 58 -5.80 -14.12 -2.71
CA THR A 58 -6.88 -13.44 -1.99
C THR A 58 -7.71 -12.59 -2.95
N VAL A 59 -9.01 -12.44 -2.66
CA VAL A 59 -9.87 -11.49 -3.38
C VAL A 59 -10.25 -10.38 -2.42
N TYR A 60 -9.92 -9.14 -2.79
CA TYR A 60 -10.28 -7.94 -2.04
C TYR A 60 -11.39 -7.17 -2.74
N ASP A 61 -12.29 -6.63 -1.94
CA ASP A 61 -13.26 -5.65 -2.41
C ASP A 61 -12.57 -4.29 -2.66
N ASP A 62 -13.28 -3.42 -3.38
CA ASP A 62 -12.78 -2.08 -3.71
C ASP A 62 -12.34 -1.32 -2.47
N TYR A 63 -13.09 -1.46 -1.37
CA TYR A 63 -12.80 -0.78 -0.11
C TYR A 63 -11.42 -1.17 0.41
N ARG A 64 -11.15 -2.47 0.50
CA ARG A 64 -9.89 -3.00 1.03
C ARG A 64 -8.71 -2.73 0.11
N VAL A 65 -8.91 -2.79 -1.21
CA VAL A 65 -7.90 -2.37 -2.19
C VAL A 65 -7.46 -0.94 -1.91
N VAL A 66 -8.42 -0.03 -1.75
CA VAL A 66 -8.15 1.40 -1.54
C VAL A 66 -7.51 1.65 -0.18
N SER A 67 -8.06 1.06 0.90
CA SER A 67 -7.50 1.22 2.24
C SER A 67 -6.06 0.74 2.32
N ARG A 68 -5.75 -0.43 1.75
CA ARG A 68 -4.38 -0.96 1.76
C ARG A 68 -3.45 -0.16 0.87
N PHE A 69 -3.89 0.27 -0.32
CA PHE A 69 -3.13 1.18 -1.17
C PHE A 69 -2.77 2.49 -0.44
N ALA A 70 -3.76 3.13 0.20
CA ALA A 70 -3.55 4.39 0.91
C ALA A 70 -2.62 4.21 2.10
N LEU A 71 -2.80 3.15 2.90
CA LEU A 71 -1.93 2.85 4.04
C LEU A 71 -0.50 2.53 3.57
N ALA A 72 -0.33 1.68 2.56
CA ALA A 72 0.99 1.36 2.02
C ALA A 72 1.70 2.62 1.46
N SER A 73 0.97 3.47 0.75
CA SER A 73 1.49 4.74 0.23
C SER A 73 1.97 5.66 1.37
N CYS A 74 1.14 5.83 2.41
CA CYS A 74 1.50 6.56 3.61
C CYS A 74 2.74 5.98 4.31
N PHE A 75 2.80 4.66 4.46
CA PHE A 75 3.95 3.99 5.06
C PHE A 75 5.24 4.28 4.30
N LEU A 76 5.21 4.10 2.98
CA LEU A 76 6.36 4.30 2.10
C LEU A 76 6.78 5.77 2.02
N THR A 77 5.82 6.69 2.11
CA THR A 77 6.09 8.14 2.13
C THR A 77 6.71 8.57 3.46
N TRP A 78 6.26 8.00 4.58
CA TRP A 78 6.74 8.37 5.91
C TRP A 78 7.91 7.52 6.41
N TYR A 79 8.51 6.70 5.54
CA TYR A 79 9.60 5.80 5.89
C TYR A 79 10.96 6.45 5.60
N ASP A 80 11.70 6.74 6.67
CA ASP A 80 13.12 7.13 6.60
C ASP A 80 13.97 6.00 7.17
N TYR A 81 14.96 5.53 6.41
CA TYR A 81 15.91 4.50 6.84
C TYR A 81 16.72 4.95 8.07
N ASN A 82 17.05 6.24 8.17
CA ASN A 82 17.81 6.79 9.29
C ASN A 82 16.94 7.10 10.52
N LYS A 83 15.62 7.14 10.34
CA LYS A 83 14.63 7.37 11.40
C LYS A 83 13.47 6.39 11.23
N PRO A 84 13.72 5.09 11.44
CA PRO A 84 12.70 4.08 11.22
C PRO A 84 11.55 4.25 12.21
N TRP A 85 10.36 3.85 11.79
CA TRP A 85 9.20 3.85 12.68
C TRP A 85 9.47 3.02 13.94
N LYS A 86 9.07 3.54 15.11
CA LYS A 86 9.23 2.81 16.37
C LYS A 86 8.41 1.52 16.40
N ASN A 87 7.20 1.58 15.85
CA ASN A 87 6.29 0.45 15.75
C ASN A 87 5.64 0.42 14.37
N LYS A 88 6.04 -0.57 13.58
CA LYS A 88 5.50 -0.87 12.25
C LYS A 88 4.82 -2.24 12.20
N LYS A 89 4.35 -2.76 13.35
CA LYS A 89 3.75 -4.10 13.44
C LYS A 89 2.58 -4.23 12.46
N GLY A 90 2.62 -5.27 11.63
CA GLY A 90 1.60 -5.62 10.65
C GLY A 90 1.70 -4.85 9.32
N TRP A 91 2.27 -3.65 9.31
CA TRP A 91 2.40 -2.84 8.09
C TRP A 91 3.17 -3.59 6.99
N MET A 92 2.69 -3.49 5.75
CA MET A 92 3.25 -4.15 4.57
C MET A 92 3.31 -5.69 4.69
N THR A 93 2.39 -6.30 5.44
CA THR A 93 2.23 -7.77 5.54
C THR A 93 0.85 -8.19 5.05
N SER A 94 0.63 -9.49 4.85
CA SER A 94 -0.69 -10.05 4.52
C SER A 94 -1.69 -10.06 5.70
N GLU A 95 -1.25 -9.65 6.90
CA GLU A 95 -2.16 -9.52 8.04
C GLU A 95 -3.27 -8.51 7.73
N ASN A 96 -4.48 -8.76 8.24
CA ASN A 96 -5.59 -7.82 8.13
C ASN A 96 -5.19 -6.46 8.69
N GLU A 97 -5.42 -5.40 7.91
CA GLU A 97 -4.99 -4.03 8.20
C GLU A 97 -5.59 -3.48 9.50
N CYS A 98 -6.74 -3.98 9.95
CA CYS A 98 -7.31 -3.65 11.25
C CYS A 98 -6.47 -4.15 12.44
N LYS A 99 -5.50 -5.04 12.19
CA LYS A 99 -4.52 -5.50 13.20
C LYS A 99 -3.19 -4.74 13.10
N TRP A 100 -3.00 -3.91 12.08
CA TRP A 100 -1.78 -3.12 11.95
C TRP A 100 -1.73 -2.05 13.03
N PHE A 101 -0.51 -1.76 13.50
CA PHE A 101 -0.33 -0.78 14.55
C PHE A 101 -0.90 0.58 14.16
N GLY A 102 -1.78 1.12 15.01
CA GLY A 102 -2.36 2.44 14.83
C GLY A 102 -3.57 2.49 13.89
N VAL A 103 -3.91 1.40 13.19
CA VAL A 103 -5.10 1.34 12.35
C VAL A 103 -6.30 0.93 13.19
N MET A 104 -7.41 1.65 13.05
CA MET A 104 -8.67 1.34 13.70
C MET A 104 -9.76 1.14 12.66
N CYS A 105 -10.51 0.05 12.80
CA CYS A 105 -11.62 -0.29 11.93
C CYS A 105 -12.97 -0.26 12.66
N ASN A 106 -14.04 -0.13 11.89
CA ASN A 106 -15.40 -0.34 12.35
C ASN A 106 -15.79 -1.83 12.35
N GLU A 107 -17.04 -2.14 12.70
CA GLU A 107 -17.58 -3.51 12.75
C GLU A 107 -17.60 -4.24 11.39
N LYS A 108 -17.51 -3.49 10.28
CA LYS A 108 -17.43 -4.03 8.92
C LYS A 108 -15.99 -4.26 8.45
N ASN A 109 -15.00 -4.09 9.34
CA ASN A 109 -13.57 -4.08 9.03
C ASN A 109 -13.14 -2.94 8.10
N GLU A 110 -13.90 -1.84 8.08
CA GLU A 110 -13.51 -0.65 7.35
C GLU A 110 -12.62 0.22 8.24
N VAL A 111 -11.41 0.53 7.79
CA VAL A 111 -10.54 1.57 8.38
C VAL A 111 -11.27 2.90 8.49
N ILE A 112 -11.40 3.37 9.73
CA ILE A 112 -12.05 4.64 10.08
C ILE A 112 -11.11 5.63 10.77
N SER A 113 -9.95 5.17 11.26
CA SER A 113 -9.00 6.03 11.96
C SER A 113 -7.59 5.48 11.91
N LEU A 114 -6.63 6.40 11.95
CA LEU A 114 -5.20 6.12 11.96
C LEU A 114 -4.52 6.95 13.07
N SER A 115 -3.90 6.26 14.03
CA SER A 115 -3.21 6.85 15.19
C SER A 115 -1.75 6.40 15.23
N LEU A 116 -0.86 7.28 14.76
CA LEU A 116 0.59 7.04 14.67
C LEU A 116 1.40 7.96 15.59
N ARG A 117 0.78 8.40 16.69
CA ARG A 117 1.39 9.36 17.61
C ARG A 117 2.71 8.82 18.17
N ASN A 118 3.72 9.68 18.23
CA ASN A 118 5.04 9.38 18.78
C ASN A 118 5.79 8.23 18.06
N ASN A 119 5.44 7.92 16.80
CA ASN A 119 5.97 6.76 16.08
C ASN A 119 7.20 7.04 15.19
N GLN A 120 7.84 8.22 15.31
CA GLN A 120 8.99 8.60 14.48
C GLN A 120 8.70 8.61 12.96
N LEU A 121 7.53 9.12 12.57
CA LEU A 121 7.24 9.38 11.16
C LEU A 121 8.18 10.48 10.63
N ALA A 122 8.70 10.30 9.43
CA ALA A 122 9.55 11.26 8.73
C ALA A 122 9.18 11.26 7.24
N GLY A 123 9.02 12.42 6.61
CA GLY A 123 8.67 12.55 5.19
C GLY A 123 9.39 13.72 4.54
#